data_AF-A0A9P6KCU2-F1
#
_entry.id   AF-A0A9P6KCU2-F1
#
_cell.length_a   1.000
_cell.length_b   1.000
_cell.length_c   1.000
_cell.angle_alpha   90.00
_cell.angle_beta   90.00
_cell.angle_gamma   90.00
#
_symmetry.space_group_name_H-M   'P 1'
#
loop_
_entity.id
_entity.type
_entity.pdbx_description
1 polymer ?
#
loop_
_entity_poly.entity_id
_entity_poly.type
_entity_poly.pdbx_seq_one_letter_code
_entity_poly.pdbx_strand_id
1 'polypeptide(L)'
;MTVSIVQQDQLGQPQEPHHPHTLSTLDFQGASSAAAANAMRTELNRLISQVQGEDERKFFQNEMGNFFLLFNRWLADRSKGTKINWDKVKSPPADQIVHYDSIPKINQNVSSAHLNKLAVLKLNGGLGTTMGCVGPKSAIEVRDGMTFLDLSVRQIEASISLSQYLNKAKSVNVPFILMNSFNTNEETKRIVQKYATHNIEILTFNQSRYPRVNKDSLLPTPRNPDGKIADWYPPGHGDLFDSLYNSGLLDQLIADGKEYVFVSNVDNLGATVDEGILNHMVESGAEFIMEVTDKTRADIKGGTLIDYEGSIRLLEIAQVPSEHVEDFKSIK
;
A
#
# COMPACT_ATOMS: atom_id res chain seq x y z
N MET A 1 11.73 -1.21 17.76
CA MET A 1 10.84 -1.75 16.70
C MET A 1 9.77 -2.57 17.41
N THR A 2 8.54 -2.47 16.97
CA THR A 2 7.39 -3.07 17.65
C THR A 2 6.42 -3.53 16.56
N VAL A 3 5.77 -4.67 16.76
CA VAL A 3 4.93 -5.34 15.76
C VAL A 3 3.47 -5.27 16.22
N SER A 4 2.59 -4.67 15.42
CA SER A 4 1.16 -4.60 15.75
C SER A 4 0.36 -5.69 15.05
N ILE A 5 -0.50 -6.39 15.80
CA ILE A 5 -1.36 -7.49 15.32
C ILE A 5 -2.79 -6.97 15.15
N VAL A 6 -3.41 -7.19 13.99
CA VAL A 6 -4.84 -6.92 13.79
C VAL A 6 -5.60 -8.24 13.59
N GLN A 7 -6.57 -8.51 14.46
CA GLN A 7 -7.60 -9.55 14.30
C GLN A 7 -8.99 -8.87 14.25
N GLN A 8 -9.86 -9.29 13.35
CA GLN A 8 -11.22 -8.77 13.19
C GLN A 8 -12.27 -9.76 13.71
N ASP A 9 -13.16 -9.32 14.59
CA ASP A 9 -14.36 -10.07 15.01
C ASP A 9 -15.66 -9.27 14.79
N GLN A 10 -16.77 -10.01 14.69
CA GLN A 10 -18.02 -9.70 13.96
C GLN A 10 -18.90 -8.54 14.50
N LEU A 11 -19.54 -7.82 13.56
CA LEU A 11 -20.45 -6.67 13.77
C LEU A 11 -21.91 -7.06 14.09
N GLY A 12 -22.49 -6.43 15.13
CA GLY A 12 -23.92 -6.50 15.48
C GLY A 12 -24.80 -5.41 14.84
N GLN A 13 -26.10 -5.67 14.74
CA GLN A 13 -27.13 -4.95 13.96
C GLN A 13 -27.62 -3.58 14.53
N PRO A 14 -28.26 -2.70 13.72
CA PRO A 14 -28.50 -1.29 14.04
C PRO A 14 -29.88 -0.99 14.67
N GLN A 15 -29.99 0.15 15.38
CA GLN A 15 -31.26 0.73 15.85
C GLN A 15 -31.61 2.06 15.15
N GLU A 16 -32.92 2.33 15.03
CA GLU A 16 -33.62 3.32 14.18
C GLU A 16 -33.53 4.81 14.61
N PRO A 17 -33.91 5.76 13.71
CA PRO A 17 -33.50 7.16 13.80
C PRO A 17 -34.56 8.12 14.40
N HIS A 18 -34.09 9.20 15.02
CA HIS A 18 -34.89 10.38 15.38
C HIS A 18 -34.47 11.62 14.56
N HIS A 19 -35.47 12.35 14.04
CA HIS A 19 -35.41 13.66 13.36
C HIS A 19 -36.46 14.60 14.02
N PRO A 20 -36.50 15.95 13.80
CA PRO A 20 -35.91 16.72 12.69
C PRO A 20 -35.26 18.09 13.06
N HIS A 21 -34.57 18.71 12.09
CA HIS A 21 -34.56 20.16 11.73
C HIS A 21 -33.23 20.62 11.07
N THR A 22 -32.88 20.06 9.88
CA THR A 22 -31.76 20.56 9.03
C THR A 22 -31.91 20.17 7.54
N LEU A 23 -33.12 19.89 7.04
CA LEU A 23 -33.33 19.26 5.73
C LEU A 23 -32.88 20.10 4.51
N SER A 24 -33.00 21.43 4.51
CA SER A 24 -32.86 22.19 3.25
C SER A 24 -31.43 22.37 2.72
N THR A 25 -30.41 22.43 3.58
CA THR A 25 -28.99 22.55 3.16
C THR A 25 -28.36 21.20 2.84
N LEU A 26 -28.77 20.14 3.55
CA LEU A 26 -28.34 18.77 3.30
C LEU A 26 -28.87 18.25 1.96
N ASP A 27 -30.12 18.58 1.61
CA ASP A 27 -30.73 18.19 0.34
C ASP A 27 -30.05 18.87 -0.87
N PHE A 28 -29.64 20.13 -0.74
CA PHE A 28 -28.94 20.86 -1.81
C PHE A 28 -27.51 20.33 -2.03
N GLN A 29 -26.78 20.03 -0.95
CA GLN A 29 -25.44 19.43 -1.04
C GLN A 29 -25.50 18.00 -1.59
N GLY A 30 -26.50 17.20 -1.20
CA GLY A 30 -26.74 15.86 -1.75
C GLY A 30 -27.02 15.89 -3.26
N ALA A 31 -27.87 16.81 -3.71
CA ALA A 31 -28.17 16.99 -5.14
C ALA A 31 -26.95 17.44 -5.95
N SER A 32 -26.12 18.34 -5.41
CA SER A 32 -24.87 18.79 -6.04
C SER A 32 -23.83 17.66 -6.17
N SER A 33 -23.67 16.83 -5.13
CA SER A 33 -22.77 15.67 -5.17
C SER A 33 -23.23 14.61 -6.17
N ALA A 34 -24.53 14.34 -6.26
CA ALA A 34 -25.07 13.40 -7.24
C ALA A 34 -24.85 13.87 -8.69
N ALA A 35 -25.02 15.17 -8.96
CA ALA A 35 -24.76 15.76 -10.27
C ALA A 35 -23.27 15.63 -10.65
N ALA A 36 -22.35 15.92 -9.72
CA ALA A 36 -20.92 15.77 -9.94
C ALA A 36 -20.51 14.31 -10.21
N ALA A 37 -21.06 13.36 -9.46
CA ALA A 37 -20.83 11.94 -9.68
C ALA A 37 -21.31 11.49 -11.08
N ASN A 38 -22.50 11.92 -11.50
CA ASN A 38 -23.02 11.60 -12.83
C ASN A 38 -22.16 12.19 -13.95
N ALA A 39 -21.72 13.45 -13.81
CA ALA A 39 -20.84 14.08 -14.78
C ALA A 39 -19.49 13.37 -14.90
N MET A 40 -18.88 13.01 -13.76
CA MET A 40 -17.66 12.21 -13.71
C MET A 40 -17.86 10.88 -14.44
N ARG A 41 -18.94 10.15 -14.14
CA ARG A 41 -19.23 8.85 -14.75
C ARG A 41 -19.35 8.92 -16.26
N THR A 42 -20.03 9.95 -16.78
CA THR A 42 -20.16 10.18 -18.23
C THR A 42 -18.80 10.38 -18.88
N GLU A 43 -17.92 11.20 -18.29
CA GLU A 43 -16.57 11.42 -18.84
C GLU A 43 -15.68 10.17 -18.77
N LEU A 44 -15.76 9.41 -17.67
CA LEU A 44 -15.02 8.14 -17.56
C LEU A 44 -15.49 7.13 -18.61
N ASN A 45 -16.79 6.99 -18.82
CA ASN A 45 -17.34 6.13 -19.88
C ASN A 45 -16.87 6.56 -21.28
N ARG A 46 -16.77 7.88 -21.51
CA ARG A 46 -16.23 8.44 -22.76
C ARG A 46 -14.74 8.10 -22.94
N LEU A 47 -13.95 8.06 -21.87
CA LEU A 47 -12.55 7.62 -21.93
C LEU A 47 -12.46 6.12 -22.23
N ILE A 48 -13.24 5.30 -21.54
CA ILE A 48 -13.27 3.84 -21.74
C ILE A 48 -13.62 3.49 -23.19
N SER A 49 -14.60 4.17 -23.80
CA SER A 49 -15.02 3.91 -25.17
C SER A 49 -13.98 4.23 -26.24
N GLN A 50 -12.95 5.02 -25.91
CA GLN A 50 -11.87 5.37 -26.84
C GLN A 50 -10.76 4.33 -26.92
N VAL A 51 -10.65 3.43 -25.92
CA VAL A 51 -9.64 2.36 -25.92
C VAL A 51 -10.01 1.33 -26.99
N GLN A 52 -9.08 1.04 -27.91
CA GLN A 52 -9.36 0.19 -29.06
C GLN A 52 -9.26 -1.31 -28.74
N GLY A 53 -8.26 -1.73 -27.96
CA GLY A 53 -8.05 -3.14 -27.58
C GLY A 53 -9.09 -3.65 -26.58
N GLU A 54 -9.61 -4.86 -26.77
CA GLU A 54 -10.64 -5.42 -25.88
C GLU A 54 -10.10 -5.68 -24.47
N ASP A 55 -8.93 -6.32 -24.37
CA ASP A 55 -8.32 -6.64 -23.07
C ASP A 55 -7.81 -5.38 -22.37
N GLU A 56 -7.20 -4.46 -23.11
CA GLU A 56 -6.80 -3.14 -22.60
C GLU A 56 -8.01 -2.34 -22.11
N ARG A 57 -9.14 -2.41 -22.83
CA ARG A 57 -10.39 -1.74 -22.42
C ARG A 57 -10.95 -2.35 -21.14
N LYS A 58 -10.91 -3.68 -20.97
CA LYS A 58 -11.34 -4.35 -19.72
C LYS A 58 -10.48 -3.89 -18.54
N PHE A 59 -9.16 -3.90 -18.69
CA PHE A 59 -8.24 -3.43 -17.64
C PHE A 59 -8.50 -1.96 -17.28
N PHE A 60 -8.56 -1.10 -18.30
CA PHE A 60 -8.81 0.34 -18.10
C PHE A 60 -10.20 0.61 -17.51
N GLN A 61 -11.22 -0.18 -17.88
CA GLN A 61 -12.55 -0.10 -17.28
C GLN A 61 -12.52 -0.42 -15.79
N ASN A 62 -11.75 -1.42 -15.36
CA ASN A 62 -11.58 -1.74 -13.94
C ASN A 62 -10.89 -0.58 -13.19
N GLU A 63 -9.81 0.00 -13.76
CA GLU A 63 -9.14 1.17 -13.18
C GLU A 63 -10.12 2.35 -13.01
N MET A 64 -10.90 2.66 -14.05
CA MET A 64 -11.85 3.78 -14.01
C MET A 64 -13.02 3.49 -13.06
N GLY A 65 -13.43 2.23 -12.92
CA GLY A 65 -14.41 1.79 -11.93
C GLY A 65 -13.93 2.02 -10.51
N ASN A 66 -12.71 1.58 -10.18
CA ASN A 66 -12.11 1.76 -8.86
C ASN A 66 -11.89 3.24 -8.54
N PHE A 67 -11.43 4.03 -9.52
CA PHE A 67 -11.35 5.49 -9.40
C PHE A 67 -12.72 6.11 -9.11
N PHE A 68 -13.77 5.69 -9.79
CA PHE A 68 -15.12 6.22 -9.57
C PHE A 68 -15.66 5.90 -8.17
N LEU A 69 -15.38 4.70 -7.64
CA LEU A 69 -15.71 4.34 -6.26
C LEU A 69 -14.99 5.27 -5.26
N LEU A 70 -13.69 5.51 -5.48
CA LEU A 70 -12.90 6.43 -4.66
C LEU A 70 -13.45 7.86 -4.72
N PHE A 71 -13.81 8.34 -5.91
CA PHE A 71 -14.37 9.68 -6.11
C PHE A 71 -15.73 9.85 -5.41
N ASN A 72 -16.60 8.84 -5.50
CA ASN A 72 -17.89 8.86 -4.80
C ASN A 72 -17.73 8.85 -3.28
N ARG A 73 -16.80 8.04 -2.76
CA ARG A 73 -16.47 8.04 -1.33
C ARG A 73 -15.98 9.42 -0.90
N TRP A 74 -15.08 10.03 -1.67
CA TRP A 74 -14.60 11.39 -1.40
C TRP A 74 -15.72 12.44 -1.41
N LEU A 75 -16.67 12.38 -2.36
CA LEU A 75 -17.84 13.27 -2.37
C LEU A 75 -18.70 13.11 -1.11
N ALA A 76 -18.93 11.87 -0.68
CA ALA A 76 -19.71 11.56 0.51
C ALA A 76 -19.01 12.01 1.81
N ASP A 77 -17.69 11.82 1.91
CA ASP A 77 -16.91 12.25 3.07
C ASP A 77 -16.79 13.78 3.13
N ARG A 78 -16.67 14.43 1.96
CA ARG A 78 -16.65 15.88 1.85
C ARG A 78 -17.96 16.53 2.30
N SER A 79 -19.11 15.94 1.97
CA SER A 79 -20.41 16.48 2.39
C SER A 79 -20.67 16.28 3.88
N LYS A 80 -20.24 15.14 4.43
CA LYS A 80 -20.35 14.84 5.87
C LYS A 80 -19.33 15.60 6.73
N GLY A 81 -18.21 16.02 6.14
CA GLY A 81 -17.10 16.60 6.89
C GLY A 81 -16.49 15.59 7.86
N THR A 82 -16.41 14.32 7.49
CA THR A 82 -16.03 13.21 8.37
C THR A 82 -14.60 13.39 8.89
N LYS A 83 -14.46 13.98 10.08
CA LYS A 83 -13.24 13.92 10.87
C LYS A 83 -13.38 12.82 11.91
N ILE A 84 -12.24 12.27 12.34
CA ILE A 84 -12.24 11.32 13.45
C ILE A 84 -12.80 12.00 14.71
N ASN A 85 -13.62 11.28 15.48
CA ASN A 85 -14.03 11.79 16.78
C ASN A 85 -12.85 11.60 17.76
N TRP A 86 -12.21 12.71 18.14
CA TRP A 86 -11.01 12.69 18.97
C TRP A 86 -11.23 12.01 20.34
N ASP A 87 -12.42 12.15 20.93
CA ASP A 87 -12.74 11.56 22.24
C ASP A 87 -12.74 10.03 22.23
N LYS A 88 -12.85 9.41 21.05
CA LYS A 88 -12.80 7.96 20.87
C LYS A 88 -11.40 7.44 20.59
N VAL A 89 -10.42 8.33 20.36
CA VAL A 89 -9.03 7.95 20.09
C VAL A 89 -8.38 7.50 21.38
N LYS A 90 -7.87 6.26 21.39
CA LYS A 90 -7.16 5.69 22.53
C LYS A 90 -5.77 5.19 22.11
N SER A 91 -4.85 5.19 23.05
CA SER A 91 -3.57 4.51 22.86
C SER A 91 -3.82 3.00 22.72
N PRO A 92 -3.19 2.32 21.75
CA PRO A 92 -3.33 0.88 21.62
C PRO A 92 -2.83 0.17 22.90
N PRO A 93 -3.55 -0.85 23.38
CA PRO A 93 -3.11 -1.66 24.51
C PRO A 93 -1.86 -2.49 24.16
N ALA A 94 -1.16 -2.96 25.19
CA ALA A 94 0.14 -3.63 25.04
C ALA A 94 0.06 -5.02 24.36
N ASP A 95 -1.11 -5.65 24.37
CA ASP A 95 -1.39 -6.90 23.64
C ASP A 95 -1.55 -6.68 22.13
N GLN A 96 -1.90 -5.47 21.72
CA GLN A 96 -2.02 -5.05 20.31
C GLN A 96 -0.70 -4.57 19.70
N ILE A 97 0.31 -4.32 20.54
CA ILE A 97 1.62 -3.77 20.17
C ILE A 97 2.73 -4.62 20.83
N VAL A 98 3.27 -5.58 20.09
CA VAL A 98 4.27 -6.55 20.57
C VAL A 98 5.68 -5.98 20.43
N HIS A 99 6.39 -5.83 21.54
CA HIS A 99 7.79 -5.41 21.53
C HIS A 99 8.67 -6.39 20.77
N TYR A 100 9.48 -5.90 19.84
CA TYR A 100 10.34 -6.77 19.02
C TYR A 100 11.29 -7.63 19.84
N ASP A 101 11.79 -7.12 20.97
CA ASP A 101 12.66 -7.90 21.87
C ASP A 101 11.96 -9.09 22.54
N SER A 102 10.62 -9.10 22.56
CA SER A 102 9.82 -10.23 23.06
C SER A 102 9.58 -11.30 22.00
N ILE A 103 9.81 -11.01 20.72
CA ILE A 103 9.66 -11.97 19.64
C ILE A 103 10.83 -12.97 19.71
N PRO A 104 10.57 -14.28 19.79
CA PRO A 104 11.62 -15.28 19.80
C PRO A 104 12.51 -15.16 18.57
N LYS A 105 13.80 -14.89 18.80
CA LYS A 105 14.79 -14.89 17.72
C LYS A 105 15.01 -16.32 17.26
N ILE A 106 14.98 -16.54 15.95
CA ILE A 106 15.31 -17.86 15.40
C ILE A 106 16.78 -18.17 15.75
N ASN A 107 17.03 -19.37 16.25
CA ASN A 107 18.38 -19.86 16.48
C ASN A 107 19.18 -19.79 15.17
N GLN A 108 20.38 -19.21 15.22
CA GLN A 108 21.26 -19.02 14.04
C GLN A 108 21.60 -20.31 13.26
N ASN A 109 21.23 -21.48 13.79
CA ASN A 109 21.50 -22.80 13.24
C ASN A 109 20.30 -23.42 12.49
N VAL A 110 19.13 -22.78 12.47
CA VAL A 110 17.92 -23.26 11.78
C VAL A 110 17.28 -22.05 11.10
N SER A 111 16.82 -22.18 9.87
CA SER A 111 16.00 -21.15 9.22
C SER A 111 14.54 -21.58 9.22
N SER A 112 13.62 -20.62 9.29
CA SER A 112 12.19 -20.88 9.27
C SER A 112 11.79 -21.67 8.03
N ALA A 113 11.05 -22.76 8.24
CA ALA A 113 10.38 -23.47 7.15
C ALA A 113 9.32 -22.59 6.45
N HIS A 114 8.90 -21.48 7.08
CA HIS A 114 7.89 -20.58 6.57
C HIS A 114 8.39 -19.65 5.45
N LEU A 115 9.70 -19.57 5.20
CA LEU A 115 10.22 -18.76 4.08
C LEU A 115 9.62 -19.19 2.72
N ASN A 116 9.33 -20.48 2.54
CA ASN A 116 8.67 -20.95 1.31
C ASN A 116 7.24 -20.42 1.14
N LYS A 117 6.60 -19.97 2.22
CA LYS A 117 5.27 -19.34 2.21
C LYS A 117 5.34 -17.82 2.04
N LEU A 118 6.54 -17.23 2.04
CA LEU A 118 6.74 -15.78 1.96
C LEU A 118 7.00 -15.34 0.52
N ALA A 119 6.40 -14.22 0.14
CA ALA A 119 6.80 -13.39 -0.98
C ALA A 119 7.31 -12.03 -0.47
N VAL A 120 8.28 -11.43 -1.15
CA VAL A 120 8.81 -10.10 -0.79
C VAL A 120 8.40 -9.09 -1.85
N LEU A 121 7.68 -8.05 -1.47
CA LEU A 121 7.21 -7.00 -2.36
C LEU A 121 7.85 -5.65 -2.00
N LYS A 122 8.46 -5.00 -3.01
CA LYS A 122 8.97 -3.63 -2.88
C LYS A 122 8.13 -2.64 -3.67
N LEU A 123 7.74 -1.57 -3.00
CA LEU A 123 7.05 -0.43 -3.60
C LEU A 123 8.05 0.36 -4.47
N ASN A 124 7.88 0.30 -5.78
CA ASN A 124 8.78 0.86 -6.80
C ASN A 124 8.07 1.85 -7.75
N GLY A 125 6.99 2.48 -7.29
CA GLY A 125 6.28 3.53 -8.04
C GLY A 125 6.96 4.91 -7.99
N GLY A 126 7.88 5.11 -7.06
CA GLY A 126 8.50 6.41 -6.77
C GLY A 126 9.59 6.80 -7.77
N LEU A 127 9.59 8.07 -8.16
CA LEU A 127 10.64 8.68 -8.96
C LEU A 127 11.73 9.31 -8.09
N GLY A 128 12.95 9.32 -8.60
CA GLY A 128 14.12 9.96 -7.97
C GLY A 128 14.18 11.48 -8.10
N THR A 129 13.08 12.15 -8.48
CA THR A 129 13.10 13.58 -8.86
C THR A 129 13.50 14.51 -7.71
N THR A 130 13.14 14.18 -6.47
CA THR A 130 13.55 14.94 -5.28
C THR A 130 15.06 14.85 -5.02
N MET A 131 15.71 13.81 -5.54
CA MET A 131 17.17 13.61 -5.49
C MET A 131 17.87 14.09 -6.76
N GLY A 132 17.15 14.75 -7.69
CA GLY A 132 17.70 15.24 -8.95
C GLY A 132 17.92 14.18 -10.02
N CYS A 133 17.41 12.96 -9.82
CA CYS A 133 17.56 11.86 -10.77
C CYS A 133 16.33 11.72 -11.68
N VAL A 134 16.56 11.39 -12.95
CA VAL A 134 15.51 10.99 -13.89
C VAL A 134 15.38 9.48 -13.82
N GLY A 135 14.18 8.97 -13.52
CA GLY A 135 13.90 7.54 -13.44
C GLY A 135 13.44 7.06 -12.06
N PRO A 136 13.30 5.73 -11.89
CA PRO A 136 12.87 5.13 -10.65
C PRO A 136 13.90 5.34 -9.54
N LYS A 137 13.41 5.61 -8.33
CA LYS A 137 14.28 5.82 -7.16
C LYS A 137 15.14 4.58 -6.86
N SER A 138 14.65 3.40 -7.21
CA SER A 138 15.36 2.12 -7.04
C SER A 138 16.66 2.01 -7.84
N ALA A 139 16.81 2.76 -8.93
CA ALA A 139 17.98 2.75 -9.80
C ALA A 139 19.10 3.70 -9.33
N ILE A 140 18.89 4.43 -8.24
CA ILE A 140 19.89 5.34 -7.70
C ILE A 140 20.99 4.55 -6.99
N GLU A 141 22.25 4.86 -7.31
CA GLU A 141 23.41 4.32 -6.63
C GLU A 141 23.47 4.80 -5.18
N VAL A 142 23.63 3.87 -4.24
CA VAL A 142 23.70 4.14 -2.80
C VAL A 142 25.09 3.91 -2.26
N ARG A 143 25.73 2.80 -2.65
CA ARG A 143 27.03 2.39 -2.09
C ARG A 143 27.81 1.53 -3.07
N ASP A 144 29.09 1.83 -3.26
CA ASP A 144 30.05 1.00 -4.00
C ASP A 144 29.54 0.57 -5.39
N GLY A 145 28.92 1.48 -6.16
CA GLY A 145 28.35 1.14 -7.48
C GLY A 145 27.01 0.39 -7.43
N MET A 146 26.45 0.12 -6.25
CA MET A 146 25.20 -0.62 -6.08
C MET A 146 24.02 0.31 -5.88
N THR A 147 22.95 0.01 -6.60
CA THR A 147 21.65 0.68 -6.47
C THR A 147 20.83 0.13 -5.30
N PHE A 148 19.74 0.81 -4.92
CA PHE A 148 18.77 0.27 -3.96
C PHE A 148 18.23 -1.11 -4.41
N LEU A 149 17.99 -1.26 -5.72
CA LEU A 149 17.53 -2.53 -6.28
C LEU A 149 18.60 -3.63 -6.17
N ASP A 150 19.87 -3.31 -6.48
CA ASP A 150 20.98 -4.26 -6.33
C ASP A 150 21.11 -4.76 -4.89
N LEU A 151 21.00 -3.85 -3.91
CA LEU A 151 21.08 -4.21 -2.50
C LEU A 151 19.90 -5.08 -2.07
N SER A 152 18.68 -4.76 -2.54
CA SER A 152 17.48 -5.55 -2.23
C SER A 152 17.57 -6.97 -2.81
N VAL A 153 18.01 -7.10 -4.07
CA VAL A 153 18.22 -8.41 -4.73
C VAL A 153 19.24 -9.23 -3.95
N ARG A 154 20.38 -8.65 -3.59
CA ARG A 154 21.43 -9.34 -2.82
C ARG A 154 20.96 -9.77 -1.43
N GLN A 155 20.17 -8.95 -0.75
CA GLN A 155 19.62 -9.29 0.57
C GLN A 155 18.71 -10.52 0.49
N ILE A 156 17.83 -10.58 -0.50
CA ILE A 156 16.90 -11.69 -0.67
C ILE A 156 17.64 -12.94 -1.13
N GLU A 157 18.55 -12.83 -2.09
CA GLU A 157 19.37 -13.95 -2.55
C GLU A 157 20.25 -14.53 -1.41
N ALA A 158 20.82 -13.67 -0.57
CA ALA A 158 21.56 -14.09 0.62
C ALA A 158 20.66 -14.81 1.63
N SER A 159 19.44 -14.31 1.86
CA SER A 159 18.45 -14.95 2.75
C SER A 159 18.04 -16.33 2.23
N ILE A 160 17.75 -16.46 0.94
CA ILE A 160 17.44 -17.73 0.29
C ILE A 160 18.62 -18.72 0.43
N SER A 161 19.83 -18.26 0.09
CA SER A 161 21.04 -19.10 0.12
C SER A 161 21.37 -19.59 1.53
N LEU A 162 21.25 -18.70 2.53
CA LEU A 162 21.46 -19.03 3.92
C LEU A 162 20.43 -20.05 4.43
N SER A 163 19.15 -19.86 4.08
CA SER A 163 18.09 -20.80 4.46
C SER A 163 18.31 -22.20 3.86
N GLN A 164 18.67 -22.26 2.57
CA GLN A 164 19.00 -23.53 1.89
C GLN A 164 20.18 -24.25 2.57
N TYR A 165 21.21 -23.50 2.97
CA TYR A 165 22.36 -24.03 3.70
C TYR A 165 21.98 -24.58 5.08
N LEU A 166 21.25 -23.81 5.89
CA LEU A 166 20.88 -24.19 7.26
C LEU A 166 19.90 -25.36 7.32
N ASN A 167 18.90 -25.37 6.43
CA ASN A 167 17.82 -26.36 6.46
C ASN A 167 18.18 -27.67 5.74
N LYS A 168 19.36 -27.76 5.11
CA LYS A 168 19.74 -28.84 4.17
C LYS A 168 18.65 -29.11 3.11
N ALA A 169 17.81 -28.10 2.87
CA ALA A 169 16.66 -28.16 1.99
C ALA A 169 17.11 -27.68 0.61
N LYS A 170 16.80 -28.46 -0.42
CA LYS A 170 17.24 -28.16 -1.79
C LYS A 170 16.43 -27.06 -2.49
N SER A 171 15.32 -26.61 -1.91
CA SER A 171 14.39 -25.68 -2.58
C SER A 171 13.75 -24.72 -1.59
N VAL A 172 14.40 -23.56 -1.41
CA VAL A 172 13.75 -22.36 -0.87
C VAL A 172 13.51 -21.42 -2.05
N ASN A 173 12.26 -21.05 -2.32
CA ASN A 173 11.91 -20.05 -3.32
C ASN A 173 11.13 -18.92 -2.67
N VAL A 174 11.71 -17.72 -2.66
CA VAL A 174 11.07 -16.48 -2.19
C VAL A 174 10.97 -15.54 -3.40
N PRO A 175 9.78 -15.40 -4.01
CA PRO A 175 9.61 -14.50 -5.14
C PRO A 175 9.81 -13.04 -4.70
N PHE A 176 10.54 -12.29 -5.52
CA PHE A 176 10.81 -10.88 -5.33
C PHE A 176 9.96 -10.04 -6.30
N ILE A 177 9.01 -9.29 -5.75
CA ILE A 177 7.98 -8.59 -6.49
C ILE A 177 8.26 -7.09 -6.47
N LEU A 178 8.22 -6.45 -7.63
CA LEU A 178 8.29 -4.99 -7.76
C LEU A 178 6.93 -4.44 -8.20
N MET A 179 6.32 -3.62 -7.34
CA MET A 179 5.14 -2.83 -7.68
C MET A 179 5.56 -1.53 -8.36
N ASN A 180 5.48 -1.49 -9.68
CA ASN A 180 5.88 -0.34 -10.49
C ASN A 180 4.75 0.69 -10.63
N SER A 181 5.05 1.82 -11.27
CA SER A 181 4.05 2.73 -11.84
C SER A 181 4.30 2.87 -13.34
N PHE A 182 3.35 3.46 -14.07
CA PHE A 182 3.55 3.82 -15.47
C PHE A 182 4.76 4.74 -15.70
N ASN A 183 5.27 5.42 -14.66
CA ASN A 183 6.49 6.22 -14.74
C ASN A 183 7.78 5.42 -14.57
N THR A 184 7.72 4.23 -13.95
CA THR A 184 8.91 3.45 -13.55
C THR A 184 9.00 2.10 -14.26
N ASN A 185 7.91 1.61 -14.83
CA ASN A 185 7.78 0.26 -15.39
C ASN A 185 8.80 -0.05 -16.49
N GLU A 186 8.92 0.80 -17.51
CA GLU A 186 9.80 0.55 -18.65
C GLU A 186 11.27 0.53 -18.28
N GLU A 187 11.70 1.47 -17.43
CA GLU A 187 13.07 1.50 -16.91
C GLU A 187 13.36 0.28 -16.05
N THR A 188 12.43 -0.06 -15.14
CA THR A 188 12.58 -1.19 -14.22
C THR A 188 12.71 -2.50 -15.00
N LYS A 189 11.90 -2.71 -16.05
CA LYS A 189 11.98 -3.88 -16.93
C LYS A 189 13.35 -4.05 -17.59
N ARG A 190 14.03 -2.95 -17.93
CA ARG A 190 15.39 -3.01 -18.48
C ARG A 190 16.41 -3.35 -17.40
N ILE A 191 16.29 -2.76 -16.21
CA ILE A 191 17.23 -2.99 -15.10
C ILE A 191 17.14 -4.44 -14.60
N VAL A 192 15.94 -5.01 -14.49
CA VAL A 192 15.78 -6.37 -13.96
C VAL A 192 16.43 -7.45 -14.85
N GLN A 193 16.66 -7.18 -16.14
CA GLN A 193 17.37 -8.10 -17.04
C GLN A 193 18.81 -8.38 -16.59
N LYS A 194 19.43 -7.46 -15.83
CA LYS A 194 20.75 -7.64 -15.21
C LYS A 194 20.77 -8.83 -14.24
N TYR A 195 19.64 -9.15 -13.61
CA TYR A 195 19.55 -10.20 -12.61
C TYR A 195 19.10 -11.55 -13.16
N ALA A 196 18.99 -11.71 -14.48
CA ALA A 196 18.52 -12.96 -15.10
C ALA A 196 19.38 -14.20 -14.75
N THR A 197 20.64 -13.99 -14.35
CA THR A 197 21.55 -15.08 -13.93
C THR A 197 21.57 -15.31 -12.41
N HIS A 198 20.85 -14.50 -11.63
CA HIS A 198 20.79 -14.64 -10.16
C HIS A 198 19.77 -15.71 -9.78
N ASN A 199 19.95 -16.32 -8.61
CA ASN A 199 19.07 -17.38 -8.15
C ASN A 199 17.84 -16.81 -7.42
N ILE A 200 17.11 -15.94 -8.10
CA ILE A 200 15.96 -15.21 -7.56
C ILE A 200 14.91 -15.00 -8.64
N GLU A 201 13.67 -15.31 -8.31
CA GLU A 201 12.52 -15.06 -9.18
C GLU A 201 12.07 -13.61 -9.00
N ILE A 202 12.28 -12.77 -10.02
CA ILE A 202 11.84 -11.37 -10.00
C ILE A 202 10.56 -11.22 -10.81
N LEU A 203 9.48 -10.85 -10.12
CA LEU A 203 8.17 -10.60 -10.71
C LEU A 203 7.89 -9.10 -10.67
N THR A 204 7.19 -8.57 -11.67
CA THR A 204 6.83 -7.15 -11.72
C THR A 204 5.40 -6.99 -12.15
N PHE A 205 4.66 -6.10 -11.49
CA PHE A 205 3.35 -5.66 -11.95
C PHE A 205 3.26 -4.14 -11.83
N ASN A 206 2.29 -3.55 -12.54
CA ASN A 206 2.09 -2.13 -12.55
C ASN A 206 0.88 -1.77 -11.67
N GLN A 207 1.01 -0.73 -10.85
CA GLN A 207 -0.12 -0.17 -10.14
C GLN A 207 -1.06 0.58 -11.10
N SER A 208 -2.28 0.84 -10.65
CA SER A 208 -3.31 1.52 -11.41
C SER A 208 -2.88 2.93 -11.83
N ARG A 209 -3.51 3.45 -12.87
CA ARG A 209 -3.32 4.81 -13.37
C ARG A 209 -4.64 5.58 -13.35
N TYR A 210 -4.76 6.55 -12.44
CA TYR A 210 -5.98 7.33 -12.27
C TYR A 210 -5.90 8.71 -12.92
N PRO A 211 -7.03 9.24 -13.44
CA PRO A 211 -7.06 10.56 -14.05
C PRO A 211 -6.99 11.63 -12.96
N ARG A 212 -6.14 12.65 -13.15
CA ARG A 212 -6.17 13.83 -12.28
C ARG A 212 -7.48 14.57 -12.48
N VAL A 213 -8.00 15.15 -11.41
CA VAL A 213 -9.27 15.89 -11.43
C VAL A 213 -8.98 17.40 -11.42
N ASN A 214 -9.65 18.14 -12.30
CA ASN A 214 -9.60 19.59 -12.26
C ASN A 214 -10.35 20.10 -11.02
N LYS A 215 -9.70 20.98 -10.25
CA LYS A 215 -10.23 21.45 -8.96
C LYS A 215 -11.56 22.21 -9.07
N ASP A 216 -11.74 22.97 -10.14
CA ASP A 216 -12.89 23.86 -10.30
C ASP A 216 -14.07 23.13 -10.95
N SER A 217 -13.81 22.35 -12.00
CA SER A 217 -14.87 21.62 -12.72
C SER A 217 -15.23 20.27 -12.11
N LEU A 218 -14.35 19.70 -11.27
CA LEU A 218 -14.46 18.33 -10.74
C LEU A 218 -14.55 17.25 -11.84
N LEU A 219 -14.04 17.54 -13.03
CA LEU A 219 -13.98 16.61 -14.16
C LEU A 219 -12.57 16.04 -14.34
N PRO A 220 -12.43 14.86 -14.97
CA PRO A 220 -11.12 14.31 -15.28
C PRO A 220 -10.40 15.25 -16.26
N THR A 221 -9.12 15.47 -15.98
CA THR A 221 -8.20 16.27 -16.81
C THR A 221 -7.92 15.62 -18.17
N PRO A 222 -7.63 14.30 -18.27
CA PRO A 222 -7.35 13.69 -19.56
C PRO A 222 -8.61 13.65 -20.44
N ARG A 223 -8.44 13.97 -21.73
CA ARG A 223 -9.53 13.92 -22.73
C ARG A 223 -9.54 12.63 -23.55
N ASN A 224 -8.40 11.95 -23.60
CA ASN A 224 -8.18 10.65 -24.24
C ASN A 224 -7.33 9.75 -23.32
N PRO A 225 -7.43 8.41 -23.45
CA PRO A 225 -6.66 7.45 -22.63
C PRO A 225 -5.15 7.55 -22.80
N ASP A 226 -4.70 7.92 -24.00
CA ASP A 226 -3.27 8.07 -24.37
C ASP A 226 -2.78 9.51 -24.25
N GLY A 227 -3.45 10.30 -23.40
CA GLY A 227 -3.14 11.70 -23.18
C GLY A 227 -1.79 11.92 -22.51
N LYS A 228 -1.52 13.18 -22.18
CA LYS A 228 -0.27 13.54 -21.50
C LYS A 228 -0.16 12.76 -20.20
N ILE A 229 1.00 12.14 -19.98
CA ILE A 229 1.32 11.39 -18.76
C ILE A 229 1.07 12.24 -17.50
N ALA A 230 1.31 13.55 -17.58
CA ALA A 230 1.09 14.51 -16.49
C ALA A 230 -0.39 14.70 -16.09
N ASP A 231 -1.34 14.27 -16.91
CA ASP A 231 -2.78 14.30 -16.60
C ASP A 231 -3.22 13.07 -15.80
N TRP A 232 -2.31 12.13 -15.57
CA TRP A 232 -2.52 10.91 -14.80
C TRP A 232 -1.67 10.90 -13.52
N TYR A 233 -2.03 10.06 -12.57
CA TYR A 233 -1.24 9.82 -11.37
C TYR A 233 -1.40 8.37 -10.89
N PRO A 234 -0.35 7.78 -10.27
CA PRO A 234 -0.50 6.54 -9.53
C PRO A 234 -1.26 6.84 -8.21
N PRO A 235 -2.30 6.07 -7.86
CA PRO A 235 -3.14 6.32 -6.68
C PRO A 235 -2.50 6.03 -5.31
N GLY A 236 -1.17 6.12 -5.22
CA GLY A 236 -0.40 5.85 -4.01
C GLY A 236 -0.29 4.36 -3.69
N HIS A 237 0.43 4.03 -2.62
CA HIS A 237 0.68 2.64 -2.24
C HIS A 237 -0.55 1.88 -1.73
N GLY A 238 -1.66 2.56 -1.44
CA GLY A 238 -2.92 1.91 -1.05
C GLY A 238 -3.58 1.11 -2.19
N ASP A 239 -3.25 1.41 -3.44
CA ASP A 239 -3.69 0.65 -4.62
C ASP A 239 -2.99 -0.70 -4.76
N LEU A 240 -2.03 -1.02 -3.88
CA LEU A 240 -1.37 -2.32 -3.82
C LEU A 240 -2.36 -3.48 -3.91
N PHE A 241 -3.44 -3.44 -3.13
CA PHE A 241 -4.40 -4.55 -3.04
C PHE A 241 -5.14 -4.75 -4.37
N ASP A 242 -5.70 -3.67 -4.92
CA ASP A 242 -6.45 -3.71 -6.18
C ASP A 242 -5.54 -4.08 -7.35
N SER A 243 -4.36 -3.48 -7.44
CA SER A 243 -3.41 -3.74 -8.53
C SER A 243 -2.78 -5.13 -8.47
N LEU A 244 -2.49 -5.65 -7.27
CA LEU A 244 -2.00 -7.02 -7.10
C LEU A 244 -3.07 -8.03 -7.52
N TYR A 245 -4.33 -7.83 -7.10
CA TYR A 245 -5.46 -8.66 -7.53
C TYR A 245 -5.67 -8.60 -9.05
N ASN A 246 -5.79 -7.40 -9.61
CA ASN A 246 -6.04 -7.19 -11.03
C ASN A 246 -4.90 -7.68 -11.94
N SER A 247 -3.67 -7.78 -11.42
CA SER A 247 -2.53 -8.32 -12.17
C SER A 247 -2.58 -9.84 -12.37
N GLY A 248 -3.45 -10.55 -11.63
CA GLY A 248 -3.46 -12.02 -11.56
C GLY A 248 -2.30 -12.61 -10.76
N LEU A 249 -1.36 -11.78 -10.28
CA LEU A 249 -0.21 -12.23 -9.51
C LEU A 249 -0.63 -12.76 -8.13
N LEU A 250 -1.72 -12.24 -7.53
CA LEU A 250 -2.23 -12.78 -6.27
C LEU A 250 -2.60 -14.26 -6.41
N ASP A 251 -3.36 -14.62 -7.44
CA ASP A 251 -3.78 -16.00 -7.69
C ASP A 251 -2.57 -16.90 -7.98
N GLN A 252 -1.59 -16.39 -8.73
CA GLN A 252 -0.34 -17.09 -8.98
C GLN A 252 0.44 -17.37 -7.69
N LEU A 253 0.59 -16.37 -6.81
CA LEU A 253 1.29 -16.53 -5.53
C LEU A 253 0.60 -17.55 -4.63
N ILE A 254 -0.74 -17.54 -4.58
CA ILE A 254 -1.53 -18.52 -3.83
C ILE A 254 -1.33 -19.92 -4.42
N ALA A 255 -1.35 -20.06 -5.74
CA ALA A 255 -1.11 -21.34 -6.43
C ALA A 255 0.31 -21.88 -6.17
N ASP A 256 1.29 -20.99 -6.02
CA ASP A 256 2.68 -21.32 -5.67
C ASP A 256 2.89 -21.58 -4.16
N GLY A 257 1.81 -21.60 -3.37
CA GLY A 257 1.83 -21.90 -1.94
C GLY A 257 2.34 -20.76 -1.07
N LYS A 258 2.27 -19.51 -1.55
CA LYS A 258 2.57 -18.32 -0.76
C LYS A 258 1.36 -17.93 0.08
N GLU A 259 1.59 -17.66 1.36
CA GLU A 259 0.56 -17.27 2.33
C GLU A 259 0.79 -15.83 2.83
N TYR A 260 2.04 -15.33 2.76
CA TYR A 260 2.41 -14.02 3.32
C TYR A 260 3.17 -13.17 2.30
N VAL A 261 2.92 -11.85 2.34
CA VAL A 261 3.66 -10.87 1.54
C VAL A 261 4.30 -9.84 2.47
N PHE A 262 5.63 -9.77 2.46
CA PHE A 262 6.38 -8.72 3.15
C PHE A 262 6.49 -7.48 2.25
N VAL A 263 5.81 -6.39 2.64
CA VAL A 263 5.74 -5.15 1.86
C VAL A 263 6.63 -4.08 2.47
N SER A 264 7.49 -3.46 1.66
CA SER A 264 8.29 -2.30 2.10
C SER A 264 8.68 -1.39 0.94
N ASN A 265 9.13 -0.17 1.23
CA ASN A 265 9.66 0.71 0.19
C ASN A 265 11.02 0.21 -0.30
N VAL A 266 11.29 0.41 -1.59
CA VAL A 266 12.59 0.06 -2.19
C VAL A 266 13.75 0.91 -1.66
N ASP A 267 13.46 2.12 -1.18
CA ASP A 267 14.44 3.03 -0.59
C ASP A 267 14.70 2.79 0.91
N ASN A 268 13.98 1.85 1.53
CA ASN A 268 14.24 1.43 2.91
C ASN A 268 15.19 0.22 2.93
N LEU A 269 16.49 0.50 3.05
CA LEU A 269 17.52 -0.54 3.14
C LEU A 269 17.48 -1.35 4.45
N GLY A 270 16.82 -0.83 5.49
CA GLY A 270 16.64 -1.52 6.77
C GLY A 270 15.50 -2.54 6.76
N ALA A 271 14.64 -2.52 5.73
CA ALA A 271 13.53 -3.46 5.58
C ALA A 271 14.02 -4.78 4.97
N THR A 272 14.75 -5.56 5.77
CA THR A 272 15.16 -6.93 5.47
C THR A 272 14.10 -7.94 5.94
N VAL A 273 14.10 -9.13 5.35
CA VAL A 273 13.22 -10.22 5.82
C VAL A 273 13.64 -10.64 7.23
N ASP A 274 12.74 -10.47 8.20
CA ASP A 274 12.91 -10.94 9.56
C ASP A 274 12.13 -12.24 9.77
N GLU A 275 12.84 -13.35 9.92
CA GLU A 275 12.21 -14.66 10.09
C GLU A 275 11.51 -14.81 11.46
N GLY A 276 11.93 -14.06 12.48
CA GLY A 276 11.27 -14.04 13.79
C GLY A 276 9.89 -13.40 13.70
N ILE A 277 9.77 -12.27 12.99
CA ILE A 277 8.48 -11.64 12.70
C ILE A 277 7.60 -12.58 11.86
N LEU A 278 8.17 -13.22 10.82
CA LEU A 278 7.43 -14.19 10.01
C LEU A 278 6.88 -15.34 10.84
N ASN A 279 7.69 -15.95 11.71
CA ASN A 279 7.22 -17.01 12.60
C ASN A 279 6.13 -16.53 13.54
N HIS A 280 6.30 -15.35 14.12
CA HIS A 280 5.29 -14.76 14.98
C HIS A 280 3.96 -14.54 14.25
N MET A 281 3.99 -14.09 12.99
CA MET A 281 2.80 -13.94 12.15
C MET A 281 2.08 -15.27 11.94
N VAL A 282 2.85 -16.34 11.67
CA VAL A 282 2.31 -17.69 11.48
C VAL A 282 1.71 -18.26 12.77
N GLU A 283 2.43 -18.14 13.89
CA GLU A 283 2.02 -18.70 15.19
C GLU A 283 0.81 -17.98 15.78
N SER A 284 0.75 -16.65 15.64
CA SER A 284 -0.39 -15.86 16.11
C SER A 284 -1.63 -15.97 15.20
N GLY A 285 -1.45 -16.44 13.96
CA GLY A 285 -2.51 -16.41 12.94
C GLY A 285 -2.90 -14.99 12.53
N ALA A 286 -1.98 -14.02 12.65
CA ALA A 286 -2.22 -12.63 12.27
C ALA A 286 -2.34 -12.50 10.75
N GLU A 287 -3.40 -11.84 10.27
CA GLU A 287 -3.59 -11.57 8.84
C GLU A 287 -2.79 -10.34 8.38
N PHE A 288 -2.51 -9.41 9.30
CA PHE A 288 -1.77 -8.20 9.02
C PHE A 288 -0.88 -7.81 10.20
N ILE A 289 0.38 -7.52 9.89
CA ILE A 289 1.37 -6.98 10.82
C ILE A 289 1.96 -5.70 10.25
N MET A 290 1.98 -4.64 11.07
CA MET A 290 2.72 -3.41 10.77
C MET A 290 3.90 -3.28 11.72
N GLU A 291 5.09 -3.14 11.15
CA GLU A 291 6.29 -2.76 11.92
C GLU A 291 6.24 -1.26 12.21
N VAL A 292 6.38 -0.90 13.49
CA VAL A 292 6.49 0.48 13.95
C VAL A 292 7.81 0.70 14.71
N THR A 293 8.24 1.96 14.79
CA THR A 293 9.43 2.38 15.53
C THR A 293 9.13 3.59 16.40
N ASP A 294 9.93 3.80 17.44
CA ASP A 294 9.78 4.93 18.34
C ASP A 294 9.93 6.25 17.58
N LYS A 295 9.01 7.19 17.84
CA LYS A 295 9.01 8.50 17.19
C LYS A 295 10.17 9.35 17.72
N THR A 296 11.02 9.83 16.82
CA THR A 296 11.99 10.88 17.14
C THR A 296 11.40 12.26 16.86
N ARG A 297 12.13 13.32 17.23
CA ARG A 297 11.74 14.72 16.91
C ARG A 297 11.55 14.98 15.41
N ALA A 298 12.20 14.20 14.54
CA ALA A 298 12.03 14.31 13.09
C ALA A 298 10.71 13.70 12.58
N ASP A 299 10.09 12.81 13.37
CA ASP A 299 8.97 11.96 12.94
C ASP A 299 7.60 12.46 13.44
N ILE A 300 7.54 13.65 14.05
CA ILE A 300 6.31 14.21 14.65
C ILE A 300 5.13 14.35 13.68
N LYS A 301 5.41 14.37 12.37
CA LYS A 301 4.39 14.47 11.31
C LYS A 301 3.90 13.12 10.81
N GLY A 302 4.60 12.04 11.15
CA GLY A 302 4.24 10.69 10.71
C GLY A 302 3.00 10.17 11.42
N GLY A 303 2.25 9.33 10.69
CA GLY A 303 1.10 8.61 11.23
C GLY A 303 1.44 7.79 12.48
N THR A 304 0.41 7.40 13.22
CA THR A 304 0.56 6.53 14.41
C THR A 304 -0.58 5.54 14.49
N LEU A 305 -0.36 4.43 15.19
CA LEU A 305 -1.40 3.46 15.46
C LEU A 305 -2.20 3.89 16.68
N ILE A 306 -3.52 3.85 16.55
CA ILE A 306 -4.48 4.13 17.62
C ILE A 306 -5.44 2.96 17.75
N ASP A 307 -5.98 2.77 18.96
CA ASP A 307 -7.21 2.01 19.13
C ASP A 307 -8.39 2.96 18.90
N TYR A 308 -9.24 2.62 17.93
CA TYR A 308 -10.46 3.32 17.65
C TYR A 308 -11.62 2.34 17.59
N GLU A 309 -12.45 2.36 18.63
CA GLU A 309 -13.61 1.48 18.80
C GLU A 309 -13.26 -0.02 18.84
N GLY A 310 -12.13 -0.37 19.48
CA GLY A 310 -11.67 -1.75 19.65
C GLY A 310 -10.91 -2.29 18.45
N SER A 311 -10.61 -1.46 17.46
CA SER A 311 -9.84 -1.82 16.27
C SER A 311 -8.62 -0.92 16.12
N ILE A 312 -7.46 -1.53 15.85
CA ILE A 312 -6.25 -0.77 15.51
C ILE A 312 -6.46 -0.07 14.17
N ARG A 313 -6.16 1.22 14.13
CA ARG A 313 -6.19 2.03 12.90
C ARG A 313 -4.95 2.91 12.80
N LEU A 314 -4.51 3.14 11.57
CA LEU A 314 -3.51 4.16 11.28
C LEU A 314 -4.19 5.54 11.26
N LEU A 315 -3.73 6.42 12.15
CA LEU A 315 -4.15 7.82 12.22
C LEU A 315 -3.09 8.70 11.57
N GLU A 316 -3.52 9.45 10.56
CA GLU A 316 -2.71 10.46 9.87
C GLU A 316 -3.09 11.87 10.29
N ILE A 317 -2.13 12.81 10.24
CA ILE A 317 -2.34 14.21 10.65
C ILE A 317 -3.52 14.88 9.90
N ALA A 318 -3.78 14.48 8.64
CA ALA A 318 -4.86 15.01 7.83
C ALA A 318 -6.27 14.65 8.37
N GLN A 319 -6.37 13.58 9.18
CA GLN A 319 -7.61 13.14 9.80
C GLN A 319 -7.88 13.82 11.16
N VAL A 320 -6.84 14.44 11.74
CA VAL A 320 -6.88 15.07 13.07
C VAL A 320 -7.63 16.40 13.02
N PRO A 321 -8.59 16.67 13.91
CA PRO A 321 -9.21 17.98 14.06
C PRO A 321 -8.16 19.06 14.32
N SER A 322 -8.34 20.25 13.76
CA SER A 322 -7.34 21.34 13.81
C SER A 322 -6.96 21.76 15.24
N GLU A 323 -7.89 21.60 16.19
CA GLU A 323 -7.70 21.90 17.61
C GLU A 323 -6.82 20.88 18.34
N HIS A 324 -6.69 19.65 17.83
CA HIS A 324 -5.92 18.56 18.44
C HIS A 324 -4.61 18.22 17.71
N VAL A 325 -4.20 19.07 16.76
CA VAL A 325 -2.98 18.84 15.97
C VAL A 325 -1.72 18.87 16.84
N GLU A 326 -1.68 19.71 17.87
CA GLU A 326 -0.53 19.77 18.79
C GLU A 326 -0.50 18.56 19.73
N ASP A 327 -1.67 18.06 20.15
CA ASP A 327 -1.77 16.81 20.93
C ASP A 327 -1.23 15.63 20.13
N PHE A 328 -1.57 15.54 18.84
CA PHE A 328 -1.07 14.50 17.94
C PHE A 328 0.46 14.53 17.74
N LYS A 329 1.05 15.73 17.70
CA LYS A 329 2.51 15.92 17.53
C LYS A 329 3.30 15.72 18.82
N SER A 330 2.64 15.63 19.97
CA SER A 330 3.30 15.50 21.26
C SER A 330 4.06 14.17 21.34
N ILE A 331 5.39 14.25 21.38
CA ILE A 331 6.25 13.13 21.78
C ILE A 331 6.31 13.16 23.31
N LYS A 332 5.64 12.21 23.97
CA LYS A 332 5.80 11.99 25.41
C LYS A 332 6.91 10.99 25.68
#